data_AF-A0A6H9YI79-F1
#
_entry.id   AF-A0A6H9YI79-F1
#
_cell.length_a   1.000
_cell.length_b   1.000
_cell.length_c   1.000
_cell.angle_alpha   90.00
_cell.angle_beta   90.00
_cell.angle_gamma   90.00
#
_symmetry.space_group_name_H-M   'P 1'
#
loop_
_entity.id
_entity.type
_entity.pdbx_description
1 polymer ?
#
loop_
_entity_poly.entity_id
_entity_poly.type
_entity_poly.pdbx_seq_one_letter_code
_entity_poly.pdbx_strand_id
1 'polypeptide(L)'
;MLKGRKRMTAAVVASTGVVAAGAGAVAYAQHEPETRTVETVSSVEISTADATATERYWTPQRLAKATPVAAKGGASGQATTLAARSKAFGGVPSIGALFFNNGRGDHYCTASVVKSHSKRLLMTAAHCIHGGKGGRYATKIAFVPKYDRGKRPYGTWTAKRLVVTQRWIRHGDPDLDFGIIALNPRAGKKIENVVGGNSLAINRGAGRKVNVAGYPRIVWDRRDRPIYCITTTRKHSRFQLRMDCSGFHGGTSGSPWLLNYNTRTRTGAINGVIGGHQGGGNVHYISYSPYFDKDVYNLRSWADKRA
;
A
#
# COMPACT_ATOMS: atom_id res chain seq x y z
N MET A 1 30.65 -41.49 93.67
CA MET A 1 31.27 -41.12 92.37
C MET A 1 31.12 -39.61 92.20
N LEU A 2 32.07 -38.79 92.69
CA LEU A 2 33.16 -38.15 91.90
C LEU A 2 32.64 -37.56 90.58
N LYS A 3 32.80 -36.29 90.19
CA LYS A 3 33.56 -35.08 90.56
C LYS A 3 32.90 -33.98 89.69
N GLY A 4 32.68 -32.74 90.11
CA GLY A 4 33.71 -31.69 90.12
C GLY A 4 33.28 -30.49 89.26
N ARG A 5 33.22 -29.31 89.88
CA ARG A 5 32.96 -27.97 89.29
C ARG A 5 33.90 -27.65 88.12
N LYS A 6 33.44 -26.78 87.20
CA LYS A 6 34.16 -25.56 86.77
C LYS A 6 33.29 -24.63 85.91
N ARG A 7 33.21 -23.36 86.36
CA ARG A 7 32.93 -22.18 85.52
C ARG A 7 34.19 -21.87 84.71
N MET A 8 34.06 -21.42 83.45
CA MET A 8 34.93 -20.46 82.75
C MET A 8 34.34 -20.20 81.35
N THR A 9 33.78 -19.00 81.13
CA THR A 9 34.33 -17.87 80.35
C THR A 9 34.33 -18.10 78.83
N ALA A 10 33.53 -17.27 78.16
CA ALA A 10 33.41 -17.16 76.72
C ALA A 10 34.72 -16.66 76.07
N ALA A 11 35.07 -17.24 74.93
CA ALA A 11 35.92 -16.62 73.93
C ALA A 11 35.11 -16.54 72.64
N VAL A 12 34.70 -15.33 72.27
CA VAL A 12 34.12 -15.01 70.97
C VAL A 12 35.28 -14.93 69.99
N VAL A 13 35.34 -15.85 69.02
CA VAL A 13 36.16 -15.68 67.82
C VAL A 13 35.22 -15.18 66.73
N ALA A 14 35.37 -13.92 66.35
CA ALA A 14 34.68 -13.35 65.21
C ALA A 14 35.35 -13.84 63.92
N SER A 15 34.68 -14.68 63.15
CA SER A 15 34.98 -14.89 61.74
C SER A 15 33.86 -14.27 60.91
N THR A 16 34.19 -13.19 60.22
CA THR A 16 33.33 -12.50 59.27
C THR A 16 33.09 -13.39 58.04
N GLY A 17 31.98 -14.11 58.04
CA GLY A 17 31.42 -14.74 56.84
C GLY A 17 30.34 -13.85 56.24
N VAL A 18 30.65 -13.17 55.14
CA VAL A 18 29.67 -12.40 54.36
C VAL A 18 28.76 -13.39 53.63
N VAL A 19 27.50 -13.52 54.08
CA VAL A 19 26.44 -14.18 53.32
C VAL A 19 25.82 -13.12 52.40
N ALA A 20 26.26 -13.06 51.15
CA ALA A 20 25.58 -12.28 50.12
C ALA A 20 24.32 -13.05 49.70
N ALA A 21 23.17 -12.63 50.23
CA ALA A 21 21.87 -13.06 49.73
C ALA A 21 21.69 -12.51 48.30
N GLY A 22 21.81 -13.40 47.31
CA GLY A 22 21.52 -13.08 45.92
C GLY A 22 20.03 -12.78 45.76
N ALA A 23 19.67 -11.49 45.70
CA ALA A 23 18.38 -11.08 45.19
C ALA A 23 18.33 -11.45 43.70
N GLY A 24 17.64 -12.54 43.38
CA GLY A 24 17.32 -12.91 42.02
C GLY A 24 16.44 -11.83 41.40
N ALA A 25 17.04 -10.90 40.67
CA ALA A 25 16.32 -9.99 39.83
C ALA A 25 15.67 -10.83 38.71
N VAL A 26 14.37 -11.05 38.82
CA VAL A 26 13.57 -11.47 37.67
C VAL A 26 13.64 -10.33 36.66
N ALA A 27 14.54 -10.47 35.70
CA ALA A 27 14.64 -9.55 34.58
C ALA A 27 13.33 -9.65 33.80
N TYR A 28 12.40 -8.73 34.07
CA TYR A 28 11.37 -8.39 33.10
C TYR A 28 12.11 -7.92 31.85
N ALA A 29 12.19 -8.79 30.86
CA ALA A 29 12.59 -8.41 29.52
C ALA A 29 11.58 -7.35 29.06
N GLN A 30 11.96 -6.09 29.23
CA GLN A 30 11.24 -5.00 28.60
C GLN A 30 11.37 -5.26 27.10
N HIS A 31 10.25 -5.65 26.47
CA HIS A 31 10.14 -5.63 25.02
C HIS A 31 10.42 -4.20 24.58
N GLU A 32 11.66 -3.93 24.16
CA GLU A 32 11.96 -2.69 23.48
C GLU A 32 11.02 -2.56 22.28
N PRO A 33 10.41 -1.40 22.06
CA PRO A 33 9.67 -1.19 20.84
C PRO A 33 10.70 -1.28 19.72
N GLU A 34 10.62 -2.34 18.92
CA GLU A 34 11.41 -2.53 17.72
C GLU A 34 11.18 -1.30 16.82
N THR A 35 12.04 -0.29 16.98
CA THR A 35 12.04 0.92 16.18
C THR A 35 12.39 0.46 14.78
N ARG A 36 11.40 0.43 13.87
CA ARG A 36 11.64 0.20 12.45
C ARG A 36 12.81 1.09 12.04
N THR A 37 13.89 0.48 11.59
CA THR A 37 14.94 1.16 10.85
C THR A 37 14.26 1.99 9.76
N VAL A 38 14.75 3.21 9.51
CA VAL A 38 14.17 4.08 8.48
C VAL A 38 14.13 3.28 7.18
N GLU A 39 12.92 2.98 6.70
CA GLU A 39 12.75 2.14 5.51
C GLU A 39 13.47 2.78 4.32
N THR A 40 14.45 2.06 3.78
CA THR A 40 15.24 2.54 2.65
C THR A 40 14.37 2.58 1.41
N VAL A 41 14.46 3.68 0.66
CA VAL A 41 13.72 3.85 -0.59
C VAL A 41 14.52 3.29 -1.76
N SER A 42 13.85 2.59 -2.67
CA SER A 42 14.38 2.24 -3.99
C SER A 42 13.60 2.97 -5.07
N SER A 43 14.28 3.34 -6.15
CA SER A 43 13.63 3.98 -7.29
C SER A 43 14.32 3.69 -8.61
N VAL A 44 13.57 3.82 -9.71
CA VAL A 44 14.12 3.92 -11.07
C VAL A 44 13.61 5.19 -11.74
N GLU A 45 14.51 5.92 -12.38
CA GLU A 45 14.16 7.04 -13.26
C GLU A 45 13.95 6.55 -14.69
N ILE A 46 12.94 7.12 -15.35
CA ILE A 46 12.56 6.81 -16.72
C ILE A 46 13.04 7.95 -17.58
N SER A 47 13.87 7.63 -18.58
CA SER A 47 14.41 8.63 -19.49
C SER A 47 13.30 9.33 -20.30
N THR A 48 13.56 10.54 -20.78
CA THR A 48 12.63 11.25 -21.69
C THR A 48 12.36 10.44 -22.96
N ALA A 49 13.35 9.71 -23.46
CA ALA A 49 13.21 8.83 -24.62
C ALA A 49 12.24 7.67 -24.32
N ASP A 50 12.37 7.01 -23.17
CA ASP A 50 11.48 5.93 -22.75
C ASP A 50 10.06 6.42 -22.47
N ALA A 51 9.92 7.61 -21.89
CA ALA A 51 8.62 8.25 -21.68
C ALA A 51 7.93 8.53 -23.04
N THR A 52 8.65 9.12 -24.00
CA THR A 52 8.12 9.36 -25.35
C THR A 52 7.75 8.06 -26.07
N ALA A 53 8.59 7.03 -25.94
CA ALA A 53 8.29 5.70 -26.48
C ALA A 53 7.04 5.10 -25.82
N THR A 54 6.81 5.36 -24.53
CA THR A 54 5.62 4.90 -23.79
C THR A 54 4.33 5.54 -24.31
N GLU A 55 4.36 6.82 -24.69
CA GLU A 55 3.19 7.49 -25.28
C GLU A 55 2.77 6.84 -26.60
N ARG A 56 3.73 6.46 -27.45
CA ARG A 56 3.49 5.76 -28.72
C ARG A 56 3.09 4.30 -28.51
N TYR A 57 3.62 3.67 -27.46
CA TYR A 57 3.33 2.28 -27.11
C TYR A 57 1.86 2.07 -26.79
N TRP A 58 1.23 2.96 -26.01
CA TRP A 58 -0.15 2.80 -25.57
C TRP A 58 -1.19 3.32 -26.56
N THR A 59 -1.38 2.55 -27.63
CA THR A 59 -2.49 2.73 -28.56
C THR A 59 -3.83 2.38 -27.89
N PRO A 60 -4.98 2.91 -28.38
CA PRO A 60 -6.30 2.48 -27.90
C PRO A 60 -6.47 0.95 -27.88
N GLN A 61 -5.94 0.27 -28.89
CA GLN A 61 -6.02 -1.18 -29.03
C GLN A 61 -5.21 -1.91 -27.96
N ARG A 62 -3.99 -1.43 -27.64
CA ARG A 62 -3.18 -2.02 -26.56
C ARG A 62 -3.79 -1.78 -25.20
N LEU A 63 -4.32 -0.58 -24.94
CA LEU A 63 -5.05 -0.28 -23.70
C LEU A 63 -6.26 -1.22 -23.52
N ALA A 64 -7.03 -1.45 -24.57
CA ALA A 64 -8.19 -2.35 -24.53
C ALA A 64 -7.81 -3.83 -24.37
N LYS A 65 -6.64 -4.25 -24.89
CA LYS A 65 -6.15 -5.63 -24.78
C LYS A 65 -5.41 -5.91 -23.48
N ALA A 66 -4.91 -4.89 -22.79
CA ALA A 66 -4.19 -5.04 -21.53
C ALA A 66 -4.98 -5.87 -20.52
N THR A 67 -4.28 -6.75 -19.80
CA THR A 67 -4.90 -7.67 -18.85
C THR A 67 -4.79 -7.14 -17.43
N PRO A 68 -5.79 -7.32 -16.57
CA PRO A 68 -5.68 -6.91 -15.18
C PRO A 68 -4.55 -7.67 -14.51
N VAL A 69 -3.86 -7.04 -13.57
CA VAL A 69 -3.17 -7.83 -12.55
C VAL A 69 -4.22 -8.62 -11.79
N ALA A 70 -4.15 -9.95 -11.89
CA ALA A 70 -5.03 -10.84 -11.17
C ALA A 70 -4.73 -10.75 -9.66
N ALA A 71 -5.79 -10.80 -8.86
CA ALA A 71 -5.68 -11.31 -7.50
C ALA A 71 -5.01 -12.69 -7.57
N LYS A 72 -4.05 -13.00 -6.68
CA LYS A 72 -3.34 -14.30 -6.69
C LYS A 72 -4.24 -15.51 -6.35
N GLY A 73 -5.56 -15.30 -6.25
CA GLY A 73 -6.59 -16.31 -6.24
C GLY A 73 -7.71 -15.90 -7.19
N GLY A 74 -7.96 -16.76 -8.18
CA GLY A 74 -9.07 -16.63 -9.13
C GLY A 74 -10.34 -17.34 -8.66
N ALA A 75 -10.52 -17.54 -7.36
CA ALA A 75 -11.66 -18.33 -6.88
C ALA A 75 -12.96 -17.51 -6.93
N SER A 76 -13.95 -18.08 -7.61
CA SER A 76 -15.38 -17.78 -7.56
C SER A 76 -15.97 -18.13 -6.18
N GLY A 77 -15.36 -17.64 -5.10
CA GLY A 77 -15.97 -17.74 -3.78
C GLY A 77 -17.30 -17.02 -3.81
N GLN A 78 -18.36 -17.64 -3.30
CA GLN A 78 -19.61 -16.93 -3.10
C GLN A 78 -19.36 -15.83 -2.07
N ALA A 79 -19.70 -14.59 -2.45
CA ALA A 79 -19.72 -13.50 -1.49
C ALA A 79 -20.67 -13.89 -0.35
N THR A 80 -20.22 -13.76 0.89
CA THR A 80 -21.12 -13.92 2.04
C THR A 80 -22.22 -12.85 1.96
N THR A 81 -23.43 -13.18 2.42
CA THR A 81 -24.61 -12.29 2.39
C THR A 81 -24.42 -10.95 3.12
N LEU A 82 -23.34 -10.80 3.90
CA LEU A 82 -23.01 -9.62 4.70
C LEU A 82 -22.05 -8.62 4.03
N ALA A 83 -21.44 -8.97 2.89
CA ALA A 83 -20.52 -8.06 2.20
C ALA A 83 -21.29 -6.96 1.46
N ALA A 84 -20.86 -5.70 1.61
CA ALA A 84 -21.36 -4.61 0.77
C ALA A 84 -21.12 -4.93 -0.72
N ARG A 85 -21.94 -4.37 -1.61
CA ARG A 85 -21.77 -4.55 -3.07
C ARG A 85 -21.31 -3.26 -3.73
N SER A 86 -20.25 -3.36 -4.52
CA SER A 86 -19.77 -2.23 -5.31
C SER A 86 -20.80 -1.82 -6.36
N LYS A 87 -20.72 -0.55 -6.77
CA LYS A 87 -21.60 0.04 -7.79
C LYS A 87 -20.76 0.63 -8.90
N ALA A 88 -21.15 0.37 -10.15
CA ALA A 88 -20.56 1.06 -11.30
C ALA A 88 -20.95 2.54 -11.29
N PHE A 89 -20.02 3.42 -11.69
CA PHE A 89 -20.26 4.86 -11.75
C PHE A 89 -19.47 5.52 -12.90
N GLY A 90 -19.34 6.85 -12.87
CA GLY A 90 -18.65 7.63 -13.92
C GLY A 90 -17.17 7.90 -13.68
N GLY A 91 -16.58 7.34 -12.62
CA GLY A 91 -15.19 7.59 -12.23
C GLY A 91 -14.97 8.88 -11.45
N VAL A 92 -13.83 8.96 -10.77
CA VAL A 92 -13.32 10.17 -10.09
C VAL A 92 -12.14 10.70 -10.89
N PRO A 93 -12.04 12.01 -11.20
CA PRO A 93 -10.93 12.54 -11.98
C PRO A 93 -9.54 12.16 -11.44
N SER A 94 -9.36 12.18 -10.12
CA SER A 94 -8.08 11.86 -9.47
C SER A 94 -7.75 10.36 -9.40
N ILE A 95 -8.62 9.46 -9.89
CA ILE A 95 -8.43 8.00 -9.85
C ILE A 95 -8.48 7.47 -11.29
N GLY A 96 -7.51 6.64 -11.66
CA GLY A 96 -7.34 6.19 -13.03
C GLY A 96 -6.83 4.77 -13.15
N ALA A 97 -6.95 4.23 -14.36
CA ALA A 97 -6.30 2.98 -14.72
C ALA A 97 -4.80 3.24 -14.91
N LEU A 98 -3.97 2.37 -14.35
CA LEU A 98 -2.51 2.40 -14.44
C LEU A 98 -2.07 1.26 -15.34
N PHE A 99 -1.67 1.56 -16.57
CA PHE A 99 -1.19 0.60 -17.55
C PHE A 99 0.33 0.48 -17.49
N PHE A 100 0.84 -0.72 -17.71
CA PHE A 100 2.26 -1.01 -17.67
C PHE A 100 2.59 -2.33 -18.38
N ASN A 101 3.87 -2.57 -18.64
CA ASN A 101 4.37 -3.84 -19.10
C ASN A 101 5.35 -4.42 -18.06
N ASN A 102 5.15 -5.66 -17.63
CA ASN A 102 5.97 -6.31 -16.59
C ASN A 102 7.03 -7.28 -17.17
N GLY A 103 7.31 -7.21 -18.46
CA GLY A 103 8.19 -8.14 -19.19
C GLY A 103 7.49 -9.42 -19.68
N ARG A 104 6.25 -9.69 -19.25
CA ARG A 104 5.45 -10.84 -19.70
C ARG A 104 4.22 -10.44 -20.51
N GLY A 105 3.89 -9.15 -20.53
CA GLY A 105 2.76 -8.64 -21.28
C GLY A 105 2.28 -7.29 -20.77
N ASP A 106 1.22 -6.81 -21.42
CA ASP A 106 0.55 -5.55 -21.09
C ASP A 106 -0.48 -5.80 -19.99
N HIS A 107 -0.33 -5.05 -18.91
CA HIS A 107 -1.15 -5.16 -17.73
C HIS A 107 -1.74 -3.83 -17.29
N TYR A 108 -2.73 -3.90 -16.40
CA TYR A 108 -3.20 -2.73 -15.69
C TYR A 108 -3.57 -2.98 -14.22
N CYS A 109 -3.44 -1.90 -13.46
CA CYS A 109 -3.87 -1.71 -12.08
C CYS A 109 -4.74 -0.44 -11.98
N THR A 110 -5.01 0.00 -10.75
CA THR A 110 -5.56 1.30 -10.40
C THR A 110 -4.49 2.16 -9.72
N ALA A 111 -4.56 3.48 -9.92
CA ALA A 111 -3.78 4.45 -9.16
C ALA A 111 -4.60 5.71 -8.87
N SER A 112 -4.13 6.52 -7.93
CA SER A 112 -4.77 7.81 -7.63
C SER A 112 -3.76 8.92 -7.39
N VAL A 113 -4.13 10.14 -7.77
CA VAL A 113 -3.31 11.34 -7.52
C VAL A 113 -3.28 11.63 -6.02
N VAL A 114 -2.07 11.72 -5.46
CA VAL A 114 -1.84 12.09 -4.07
C VAL A 114 -1.27 13.51 -4.02
N LYS A 115 -1.86 14.35 -3.16
CA LYS A 115 -1.47 15.76 -3.01
C LYS A 115 0.02 15.86 -2.71
N SER A 116 0.70 16.72 -3.45
CA SER A 116 2.16 16.83 -3.48
C SER A 116 2.61 18.26 -3.75
N HIS A 117 3.78 18.65 -3.21
CA HIS A 117 4.36 19.95 -3.55
C HIS A 117 4.72 20.00 -5.04
N SER A 118 5.26 18.90 -5.57
CA SER A 118 5.52 18.71 -6.99
C SER A 118 4.26 18.68 -7.85
N LYS A 119 3.08 18.38 -7.28
CA LYS A 119 1.78 18.24 -7.95
C LYS A 119 1.74 17.13 -9.01
N ARG A 120 2.62 16.13 -8.85
CA ARG A 120 2.95 15.13 -9.88
C ARG A 120 2.86 13.69 -9.41
N LEU A 121 2.45 13.46 -8.17
CA LEU A 121 2.52 12.13 -7.57
C LEU A 121 1.24 11.33 -7.72
N LEU A 122 1.40 10.03 -7.99
CA LEU A 122 0.39 9.01 -7.83
C LEU A 122 0.75 8.07 -6.67
N MET A 123 -0.28 7.53 -6.02
CA MET A 123 -0.22 6.40 -5.12
C MET A 123 -0.83 5.16 -5.81
N THR A 124 -0.18 4.01 -5.66
CA THR A 124 -0.66 2.69 -6.13
C THR A 124 -0.08 1.57 -5.25
N ALA A 125 -0.32 0.30 -5.59
CA ALA A 125 0.33 -0.83 -4.93
C ALA A 125 1.75 -1.06 -5.48
N ALA A 126 2.68 -1.51 -4.65
CA ALA A 126 4.07 -1.72 -5.07
C ALA A 126 4.16 -2.79 -6.16
N HIS A 127 3.34 -3.86 -6.06
CA HIS A 127 3.30 -4.92 -7.06
C HIS A 127 2.83 -4.48 -8.45
N CYS A 128 2.17 -3.33 -8.56
CA CYS A 128 1.78 -2.76 -9.85
C CYS A 128 2.97 -2.13 -10.59
N ILE A 129 4.03 -1.76 -9.88
CA ILE A 129 5.19 -1.06 -10.47
C ILE A 129 6.52 -1.79 -10.27
N HIS A 130 6.57 -2.83 -9.43
CA HIS A 130 7.74 -3.69 -9.23
C HIS A 130 7.34 -5.09 -8.83
N GLY A 131 7.94 -6.13 -9.44
CA GLY A 131 7.60 -7.54 -9.19
C GLY A 131 8.00 -8.14 -7.83
N GLY A 132 8.33 -7.33 -6.82
CA GLY A 132 8.86 -7.81 -5.53
C GLY A 132 10.20 -8.56 -5.62
N LYS A 133 10.41 -9.53 -4.72
CA LYS A 133 11.63 -10.37 -4.65
C LYS A 133 11.95 -11.05 -5.98
N GLY A 134 13.16 -10.80 -6.50
CA GLY A 134 13.62 -11.33 -7.78
C GLY A 134 12.91 -10.73 -9.00
N GLY A 135 11.99 -9.79 -8.79
CA GLY A 135 11.30 -9.05 -9.83
C GLY A 135 12.07 -7.82 -10.30
N ARG A 136 11.51 -7.15 -11.29
CA ARG A 136 12.03 -5.89 -11.84
C ARG A 136 10.96 -4.81 -11.77
N TYR A 137 11.38 -3.57 -11.94
CA TYR A 137 10.47 -2.47 -12.21
C TYR A 137 9.68 -2.73 -13.51
N ALA A 138 8.40 -2.41 -13.47
CA ALA A 138 7.57 -2.39 -14.67
C ALA A 138 8.00 -1.26 -15.60
N THR A 139 7.78 -1.45 -16.90
CA THR A 139 8.11 -0.50 -17.96
C THR A 139 6.84 0.00 -18.63
N LYS A 140 6.97 0.99 -19.52
CA LYS A 140 5.85 1.57 -20.26
C LYS A 140 4.72 2.02 -19.31
N ILE A 141 5.05 2.71 -18.23
CA ILE A 141 4.06 3.14 -17.23
C ILE A 141 3.22 4.31 -17.79
N ALA A 142 1.91 4.10 -17.85
CA ALA A 142 0.95 5.08 -18.33
C ALA A 142 -0.28 5.16 -17.41
N PHE A 143 -0.55 6.34 -16.86
CA PHE A 143 -1.74 6.62 -16.07
C PHE A 143 -2.81 7.29 -16.91
N VAL A 144 -4.03 6.76 -16.86
CA VAL A 144 -5.21 7.36 -17.49
C VAL A 144 -6.23 7.74 -16.43
N PRO A 145 -6.31 9.02 -16.06
CA PRO A 145 -7.29 9.49 -15.08
C PRO A 145 -8.71 9.37 -15.65
N LYS A 146 -9.65 8.87 -14.82
CA LYS A 146 -11.07 8.66 -15.19
C LYS A 146 -11.23 7.87 -16.50
N TYR A 147 -10.45 6.80 -16.67
CA TYR A 147 -10.60 5.87 -17.78
C TYR A 147 -12.03 5.31 -17.83
N ASP A 148 -12.60 5.14 -19.02
CA ASP A 148 -13.93 4.51 -19.15
C ASP A 148 -14.07 3.91 -20.55
N ARG A 149 -13.97 2.59 -20.71
CA ARG A 149 -14.08 1.90 -22.01
C ARG A 149 -13.24 2.54 -23.12
N GLY A 150 -11.94 2.73 -22.90
CA GLY A 150 -11.03 3.36 -23.87
C GLY A 150 -11.07 4.89 -23.90
N LYS A 151 -12.06 5.52 -23.27
CA LYS A 151 -12.12 6.98 -23.12
C LYS A 151 -11.02 7.45 -22.18
N ARG A 152 -10.33 8.51 -22.58
CA ARG A 152 -9.18 9.11 -21.90
C ARG A 152 -9.44 10.62 -21.71
N PRO A 153 -10.43 11.01 -20.89
CA PRO A 153 -10.89 12.40 -20.83
C PRO A 153 -9.81 13.40 -20.39
N TYR A 154 -8.79 12.92 -19.66
CA TYR A 154 -7.65 13.72 -19.21
C TYR A 154 -6.33 13.31 -19.87
N GLY A 155 -6.40 12.55 -20.97
CA GLY A 155 -5.25 12.01 -21.69
C GLY A 155 -4.52 10.88 -20.95
N THR A 156 -3.36 10.53 -21.49
CA THR A 156 -2.45 9.53 -20.94
C THR A 156 -1.21 10.23 -20.38
N TRP A 157 -0.81 9.88 -19.15
CA TRP A 157 0.31 10.50 -18.43
C TRP A 157 1.43 9.49 -18.21
N THR A 158 2.64 9.82 -18.62
CA THR A 158 3.80 8.94 -18.50
C THR A 158 4.52 9.13 -17.17
N ALA A 159 5.12 8.06 -16.66
CA ALA A 159 5.96 8.15 -15.46
C ALA A 159 7.35 8.71 -15.78
N LYS A 160 7.88 9.51 -14.85
CA LYS A 160 9.28 9.92 -14.76
C LYS A 160 10.05 9.05 -13.78
N ARG A 161 9.42 8.64 -12.68
CA ARG A 161 10.08 7.85 -11.64
C ARG A 161 9.11 6.92 -10.95
N LEU A 162 9.57 5.69 -10.69
CA LEU A 162 8.86 4.69 -9.90
C LEU A 162 9.60 4.50 -8.58
N VAL A 163 8.86 4.45 -7.49
CA VAL A 163 9.42 4.45 -6.14
C VAL A 163 8.70 3.42 -5.29
N VAL A 164 9.46 2.49 -4.71
CA VAL A 164 8.99 1.46 -3.78
C VAL A 164 9.97 1.36 -2.60
N THR A 165 9.61 0.59 -1.59
CA THR A 165 10.51 0.32 -0.45
C THR A 165 11.56 -0.73 -0.83
N GLN A 166 12.75 -0.65 -0.23
CA GLN A 166 13.80 -1.63 -0.48
C GLN A 166 13.39 -3.02 0.02
N ARG A 167 12.64 -3.09 1.12
CA ARG A 167 12.12 -4.33 1.67
C ARG A 167 11.04 -4.97 0.78
N TRP A 168 10.27 -4.19 0.02
CA TRP A 168 9.44 -4.73 -1.07
C TRP A 168 10.30 -5.44 -2.13
N ILE A 169 11.39 -4.81 -2.59
CA ILE A 169 12.28 -5.40 -3.60
C ILE A 169 12.98 -6.66 -3.08
N ARG A 170 13.42 -6.67 -1.82
CA ARG A 170 14.18 -7.80 -1.25
C ARG A 170 13.30 -8.99 -0.85
N HIS A 171 12.10 -8.72 -0.34
CA HIS A 171 11.28 -9.73 0.33
C HIS A 171 9.86 -9.86 -0.22
N GLY A 172 9.40 -8.94 -1.07
CA GLY A 172 8.00 -8.89 -1.48
C GLY A 172 7.06 -8.68 -0.30
N ASP A 173 7.47 -7.84 0.65
CA ASP A 173 6.78 -7.69 1.93
C ASP A 173 5.36 -7.10 1.77
N PRO A 174 4.31 -7.84 2.16
CA PRO A 174 2.93 -7.37 2.01
C PRO A 174 2.62 -6.14 2.88
N ASP A 175 3.34 -5.88 3.97
CA ASP A 175 3.15 -4.67 4.80
C ASP A 175 3.68 -3.41 4.11
N LEU A 176 4.42 -3.56 3.01
CA LEU A 176 5.00 -2.47 2.23
C LEU A 176 4.58 -2.53 0.76
N ASP A 177 3.43 -3.16 0.45
CA ASP A 177 2.86 -3.20 -0.91
C ASP A 177 2.15 -1.89 -1.29
N PHE A 178 2.88 -0.79 -1.20
CA PHE A 178 2.49 0.53 -1.68
C PHE A 178 3.65 1.17 -2.46
N GLY A 179 3.30 1.96 -3.47
CA GLY A 179 4.27 2.57 -4.37
C GLY A 179 3.87 3.97 -4.78
N ILE A 180 4.88 4.80 -5.09
CA ILE A 180 4.70 6.15 -5.58
C ILE A 180 5.22 6.24 -7.01
N ILE A 181 4.47 6.95 -7.85
CA ILE A 181 4.89 7.28 -9.22
C ILE A 181 4.96 8.80 -9.32
N ALA A 182 6.11 9.34 -9.73
CA ALA A 182 6.19 10.72 -10.20
C ALA A 182 5.91 10.75 -11.71
N LEU A 183 4.90 11.50 -12.14
CA LEU A 183 4.53 11.63 -13.55
C LEU A 183 5.25 12.79 -14.24
N ASN A 184 5.57 12.63 -15.52
CA ASN A 184 5.95 13.76 -16.37
C ASN A 184 4.79 14.76 -16.50
N PRO A 185 5.07 16.07 -16.67
CA PRO A 185 4.04 17.02 -17.06
C PRO A 185 3.54 16.68 -18.46
N ARG A 186 2.27 16.92 -18.71
CA ARG A 186 1.66 16.71 -20.02
C ARG A 186 1.21 18.06 -20.57
N ALA A 187 1.73 18.43 -21.75
CA ALA A 187 1.46 19.73 -22.38
C ALA A 187 1.65 20.90 -21.39
N GLY A 188 2.77 20.90 -20.66
CA GLY A 188 3.11 21.90 -19.64
C GLY A 188 2.31 21.81 -18.33
N LYS A 189 1.28 20.96 -18.24
CA LYS A 189 0.42 20.85 -17.06
C LYS A 189 0.87 19.72 -16.13
N LYS A 190 0.71 19.94 -14.82
CA LYS A 190 0.94 18.97 -13.76
C LYS A 190 -0.39 18.27 -13.42
N ILE A 191 -0.38 16.96 -13.21
CA ILE A 191 -1.61 16.15 -13.08
C ILE A 191 -2.55 16.68 -12.00
N GLU A 192 -2.04 17.06 -10.82
CA GLU A 192 -2.89 17.50 -9.70
C GLU A 192 -3.64 18.80 -10.03
N ASN A 193 -3.06 19.69 -10.85
CA ASN A 193 -3.74 20.89 -11.32
C ASN A 193 -4.88 20.57 -12.32
N VAL A 194 -4.84 19.40 -12.97
CA VAL A 194 -5.82 19.02 -14.00
C VAL A 194 -6.99 18.24 -13.38
N VAL A 195 -6.71 17.34 -12.44
CA VAL A 195 -7.72 16.40 -11.92
C VAL A 195 -7.92 16.47 -10.41
N GLY A 196 -7.23 17.39 -9.73
CA GLY A 196 -7.18 17.43 -8.27
C GLY A 196 -6.29 16.33 -7.68
N GLY A 197 -6.21 16.28 -6.35
CA GLY A 197 -5.44 15.30 -5.62
C GLY A 197 -6.06 14.97 -4.27
N ASN A 198 -5.85 13.74 -3.81
CA ASN A 198 -6.29 13.28 -2.49
C ASN A 198 -5.20 13.51 -1.45
N SER A 199 -5.54 13.94 -0.24
CA SER A 199 -4.55 14.05 0.83
C SER A 199 -4.09 12.65 1.27
N LEU A 200 -2.96 12.55 1.98
CA LEU A 200 -2.51 11.32 2.61
C LEU A 200 -2.93 11.32 4.08
N ALA A 201 -3.52 10.22 4.56
CA ALA A 201 -3.86 10.02 5.96
C ALA A 201 -3.17 8.77 6.49
N ILE A 202 -2.29 8.95 7.46
CA ILE A 202 -1.56 7.87 8.14
C ILE A 202 -2.09 7.69 9.56
N ASN A 203 -1.79 6.54 10.16
CA ASN A 203 -2.05 6.25 11.58
C ASN A 203 -3.52 6.42 12.01
N ARG A 204 -4.47 6.01 11.17
CA ARG A 204 -5.92 6.17 11.46
C ARG A 204 -6.58 4.96 12.12
N GLY A 205 -5.89 3.83 12.24
CA GLY A 205 -6.44 2.59 12.78
C GLY A 205 -7.50 1.94 11.89
N ALA A 206 -8.09 0.85 12.37
CA ALA A 206 -9.26 0.20 11.75
C ALA A 206 -10.58 0.87 12.17
N GLY A 207 -11.72 0.35 11.70
CA GLY A 207 -13.05 0.85 12.07
C GLY A 207 -13.43 2.14 11.35
N ARG A 208 -12.78 2.46 10.22
CA ARG A 208 -13.00 3.70 9.48
C ARG A 208 -13.89 3.46 8.28
N LYS A 209 -14.86 4.35 8.06
CA LYS A 209 -15.65 4.37 6.82
C LYS A 209 -14.78 4.87 5.67
N VAL A 210 -14.61 4.04 4.66
CA VAL A 210 -13.81 4.33 3.46
C VAL A 210 -14.68 4.27 2.21
N ASN A 211 -14.39 5.15 1.26
CA ASN A 211 -14.89 5.06 -0.11
C ASN A 211 -13.74 4.56 -1.00
N VAL A 212 -13.90 3.39 -1.59
CA VAL A 212 -12.88 2.74 -2.40
C VAL A 212 -13.36 2.69 -3.84
N ALA A 213 -12.55 3.19 -4.77
CA ALA A 213 -12.90 3.19 -6.19
C ALA A 213 -11.75 2.62 -7.02
N GLY A 214 -12.10 1.83 -8.05
CA GLY A 214 -11.13 1.09 -8.84
C GLY A 214 -11.66 0.60 -10.18
N TYR A 215 -10.75 0.00 -10.95
CA TYR A 215 -11.00 -0.49 -12.31
C TYR A 215 -10.88 -2.02 -12.36
N PRO A 216 -11.98 -2.76 -12.09
CA PRO A 216 -11.97 -4.21 -12.18
C PRO A 216 -12.08 -4.67 -13.63
N ARG A 217 -11.42 -5.78 -13.98
CA ARG A 217 -11.87 -6.61 -15.10
C ARG A 217 -12.80 -7.68 -14.57
N ILE A 218 -13.99 -7.71 -15.13
CA ILE A 218 -14.94 -8.79 -14.90
C ILE A 218 -15.09 -9.49 -16.26
N VAL A 219 -14.59 -10.72 -16.36
CA VAL A 219 -14.54 -11.47 -17.64
C VAL A 219 -15.92 -11.54 -18.32
N TRP A 220 -17.00 -11.60 -17.53
CA TRP A 220 -18.37 -11.69 -18.00
C TRP A 220 -19.11 -10.34 -18.08
N ASP A 221 -18.51 -9.26 -17.56
CA ASP A 221 -19.12 -7.92 -17.61
C ASP A 221 -18.32 -7.02 -18.55
N ARG A 222 -18.83 -6.94 -19.79
CA ARG A 222 -18.24 -6.16 -20.88
C ARG A 222 -18.33 -4.65 -20.66
N ARG A 223 -18.99 -4.17 -19.59
CA ARG A 223 -19.15 -2.72 -19.35
C ARG A 223 -17.82 -2.03 -19.02
N ASP A 224 -16.83 -2.74 -18.47
CA ASP A 224 -15.48 -2.24 -18.14
C ASP A 224 -15.52 -0.83 -17.52
N ARG A 225 -16.35 -0.69 -16.48
CA ARG A 225 -16.64 0.57 -15.81
C ARG A 225 -15.88 0.69 -14.50
N PRO A 226 -15.46 1.91 -14.11
CA PRO A 226 -15.02 2.14 -12.74
C PRO A 226 -16.16 1.80 -11.78
N ILE A 227 -15.80 1.17 -10.66
CA ILE A 227 -16.70 0.89 -9.55
C ILE A 227 -16.29 1.70 -8.32
N TYR A 228 -17.22 1.87 -7.41
CA TYR A 228 -16.92 2.31 -6.06
C TYR A 228 -17.65 1.47 -5.02
N CYS A 229 -17.14 1.47 -3.80
CA CYS A 229 -17.79 0.87 -2.65
C CYS A 229 -17.54 1.70 -1.39
N ILE A 230 -18.58 1.82 -0.56
CA ILE A 230 -18.49 2.45 0.75
C ILE A 230 -18.64 1.35 1.79
N THR A 231 -17.64 1.18 2.64
CA THR A 231 -17.59 0.14 3.66
C THR A 231 -16.75 0.58 4.86
N THR A 232 -16.70 -0.23 5.91
CA THR A 232 -15.92 0.04 7.13
C THR A 232 -14.73 -0.89 7.20
N THR A 233 -13.54 -0.34 7.45
CA THR A 233 -12.31 -1.12 7.57
C THR A 233 -12.28 -1.97 8.84
N ARG A 234 -11.64 -3.13 8.77
CA ARG A 234 -11.38 -4.02 9.89
C ARG A 234 -9.88 -4.27 10.02
N LYS A 235 -9.42 -4.59 11.22
CA LYS A 235 -8.04 -5.04 11.44
C LYS A 235 -7.91 -6.46 10.87
N HIS A 236 -6.86 -6.70 10.08
CA HIS A 236 -6.49 -8.05 9.65
C HIS A 236 -5.26 -8.55 10.42
N SER A 237 -4.21 -7.73 10.49
CA SER A 237 -3.01 -7.99 11.29
C SER A 237 -2.50 -6.68 11.90
N ARG A 238 -1.29 -6.68 12.48
CA ARG A 238 -0.66 -5.46 13.01
C ARG A 238 -0.52 -4.37 11.94
N PHE A 239 -0.15 -4.75 10.72
CA PHE A 239 0.15 -3.83 9.63
C PHE A 239 -0.71 -4.07 8.38
N GLN A 240 -1.84 -4.75 8.53
CA GLN A 240 -2.81 -4.98 7.45
C GLN A 240 -4.23 -4.61 7.89
N LEU A 241 -4.92 -3.90 7.01
CA LEU A 241 -6.34 -3.65 7.10
C LEU A 241 -7.10 -4.51 6.08
N ARG A 242 -8.37 -4.74 6.37
CA ARG A 242 -9.31 -5.47 5.52
C ARG A 242 -10.56 -4.65 5.27
N MET A 243 -11.15 -4.81 4.10
CA MET A 243 -12.51 -4.39 3.80
C MET A 243 -13.30 -5.54 3.19
N ASP A 244 -14.59 -5.58 3.48
CA ASP A 244 -15.53 -6.52 2.87
C ASP A 244 -16.41 -5.75 1.90
N CYS A 245 -16.18 -5.97 0.60
CA CYS A 245 -17.04 -5.46 -0.45
C CYS A 245 -16.87 -6.24 -1.75
N SER A 246 -17.96 -6.78 -2.28
CA SER A 246 -17.98 -7.54 -3.54
C SER A 246 -17.78 -6.65 -4.77
N GLY A 247 -17.01 -7.15 -5.73
CA GLY A 247 -16.84 -6.60 -7.08
C GLY A 247 -15.43 -6.11 -7.38
N PHE A 248 -14.49 -6.23 -6.43
CA PHE A 248 -13.09 -5.89 -6.61
C PHE A 248 -12.31 -7.07 -7.22
N HIS A 249 -12.56 -7.32 -8.51
CA HIS A 249 -11.81 -8.30 -9.31
C HIS A 249 -10.43 -7.76 -9.71
N GLY A 250 -9.65 -8.55 -10.47
CA GLY A 250 -8.32 -8.13 -10.94
C GLY A 250 -8.34 -6.74 -11.60
N GLY A 251 -7.24 -5.99 -11.47
CA GLY A 251 -7.11 -4.61 -11.94
C GLY A 251 -7.43 -3.55 -10.88
N THR A 252 -8.10 -3.92 -9.78
CA THR A 252 -8.37 -2.99 -8.68
C THR A 252 -7.18 -2.80 -7.73
N SER A 253 -6.08 -3.54 -7.88
CA SER A 253 -4.84 -3.28 -7.13
C SER A 253 -4.42 -1.82 -7.24
N GLY A 254 -4.03 -1.21 -6.12
CA GLY A 254 -3.71 0.21 -6.02
C GLY A 254 -4.91 1.16 -5.87
N SER A 255 -6.15 0.64 -5.82
CA SER A 255 -7.35 1.46 -5.58
C SER A 255 -7.27 2.16 -4.22
N PRO A 256 -7.45 3.48 -4.13
CA PRO A 256 -7.29 4.21 -2.87
C PRO A 256 -8.47 3.97 -1.93
N TRP A 257 -8.16 3.84 -0.64
CA TRP A 257 -9.17 3.83 0.42
C TRP A 257 -9.34 5.25 0.94
N LEU A 258 -10.39 5.94 0.49
CA LEU A 258 -10.60 7.36 0.79
C LEU A 258 -11.45 7.57 2.04
N LEU A 259 -10.84 8.17 3.06
CA LEU A 259 -11.56 8.77 4.19
C LEU A 259 -12.16 10.11 3.79
N ASN A 260 -13.27 10.48 4.43
CA ASN A 260 -13.90 11.80 4.31
C ASN A 260 -14.09 12.26 2.86
N TYR A 261 -14.49 11.33 1.99
CA TYR A 261 -14.69 11.64 0.57
C TYR A 261 -15.80 12.67 0.38
N ASN A 262 -15.46 13.82 -0.18
CA ASN A 262 -16.41 14.88 -0.48
C ASN A 262 -16.85 14.75 -1.94
N THR A 263 -18.14 14.54 -2.18
CA THR A 263 -18.70 14.35 -3.53
C THR A 263 -18.70 15.62 -4.37
N ARG A 264 -18.68 16.81 -3.76
CA ARG A 264 -18.62 18.10 -4.48
C ARG A 264 -17.22 18.34 -5.02
N THR A 265 -16.21 18.23 -4.16
CA THR A 265 -14.80 18.42 -4.56
C THR A 265 -14.22 17.18 -5.26
N ARG A 266 -14.88 16.03 -5.12
CA ARG A 266 -14.46 14.71 -5.63
C ARG A 266 -13.09 14.28 -5.13
N THR A 267 -12.77 14.62 -3.88
CA THR A 267 -11.50 14.31 -3.21
C THR A 267 -11.74 13.76 -1.80
N GLY A 268 -10.79 12.98 -1.29
CA GLY A 268 -10.74 12.55 0.10
C GLY A 268 -9.30 12.45 0.61
N ALA A 269 -9.11 11.65 1.66
CA ALA A 269 -7.79 11.32 2.20
C ALA A 269 -7.48 9.82 2.03
N ILE A 270 -6.41 9.49 1.32
CA ILE A 270 -5.94 8.12 1.11
C ILE A 270 -5.42 7.57 2.43
N ASN A 271 -6.05 6.51 2.94
CA ASN A 271 -5.64 5.79 4.15
C ASN A 271 -5.30 4.31 3.89
N GLY A 272 -5.15 3.96 2.61
CA GLY A 272 -4.80 2.62 2.17
C GLY A 272 -4.88 2.51 0.66
N VAL A 273 -4.37 1.39 0.14
CA VAL A 273 -4.55 0.97 -1.24
C VAL A 273 -4.89 -0.51 -1.27
N ILE A 274 -5.67 -0.97 -2.25
CA ILE A 274 -5.85 -2.42 -2.43
C ILE A 274 -4.47 -3.04 -2.76
N GLY A 275 -3.98 -3.87 -1.86
CA GLY A 275 -2.66 -4.49 -1.92
C GLY A 275 -2.38 -5.26 -0.64
N GLY A 276 -1.12 -5.61 -0.41
CA GLY A 276 -0.65 -6.22 0.82
C GLY A 276 -0.97 -7.71 0.90
N HIS A 277 -1.67 -8.16 1.94
CA HIS A 277 -1.95 -9.59 2.12
C HIS A 277 -2.55 -10.20 0.83
N GLN A 278 -1.91 -11.26 0.32
CA GLN A 278 -2.27 -11.92 -0.93
C GLN A 278 -2.35 -10.99 -2.17
N GLY A 279 -1.61 -9.88 -2.18
CA GLY A 279 -1.64 -8.90 -3.26
C GLY A 279 -2.92 -8.06 -3.30
N GLY A 280 -3.61 -7.91 -2.17
CA GLY A 280 -4.90 -7.22 -2.08
C GLY A 280 -6.09 -8.15 -1.93
N GLY A 281 -5.87 -9.45 -1.81
CA GLY A 281 -6.88 -10.48 -1.61
C GLY A 281 -6.97 -11.44 -2.79
N ASN A 282 -7.53 -12.63 -2.53
CA ASN A 282 -7.68 -13.73 -3.47
C ASN A 282 -9.14 -14.01 -3.88
N VAL A 283 -10.06 -13.14 -3.45
CA VAL A 283 -11.49 -13.21 -3.78
C VAL A 283 -12.02 -11.79 -4.01
N HIS A 284 -13.02 -11.63 -4.86
CA HIS A 284 -13.50 -10.32 -5.28
C HIS A 284 -14.33 -9.56 -4.22
N TYR A 285 -14.59 -10.18 -3.06
CA TYR A 285 -15.42 -9.63 -1.98
C TYR A 285 -14.68 -9.32 -0.68
N ILE A 286 -13.39 -9.64 -0.62
CA ILE A 286 -12.51 -9.29 0.49
C ILE A 286 -11.26 -8.66 -0.10
N SER A 287 -10.95 -7.45 0.32
CA SER A 287 -9.71 -6.79 -0.08
C SER A 287 -8.90 -6.35 1.12
N TYR A 288 -7.58 -6.36 0.95
CA TYR A 288 -6.62 -5.94 1.96
C TYR A 288 -5.92 -4.64 1.56
N SER A 289 -5.34 -3.98 2.55
CA SER A 289 -4.45 -2.85 2.37
C SER A 289 -3.31 -2.97 3.40
N PRO A 290 -2.06 -2.68 3.01
CA PRO A 290 -1.04 -2.33 3.99
C PRO A 290 -1.53 -1.18 4.87
N TYR A 291 -1.14 -1.19 6.14
CA TYR A 291 -1.45 -0.10 7.06
C TYR A 291 -0.60 1.11 6.73
N PHE A 292 -1.25 2.25 6.51
CA PHE A 292 -0.55 3.49 6.18
C PHE A 292 -0.02 4.16 7.45
N ASP A 293 1.29 4.05 7.65
CA ASP A 293 2.04 4.65 8.76
C ASP A 293 3.15 5.60 8.26
N LYS A 294 4.25 5.73 9.02
CA LYS A 294 5.36 6.60 8.66
C LYS A 294 6.09 6.14 7.38
N ASP A 295 6.05 4.86 7.03
CA ASP A 295 6.79 4.34 5.88
C ASP A 295 6.23 4.88 4.57
N VAL A 296 4.90 4.87 4.40
CA VAL A 296 4.26 5.47 3.22
C VAL A 296 4.42 6.99 3.17
N TYR A 297 4.41 7.66 4.32
CA TYR A 297 4.66 9.10 4.40
C TYR A 297 6.08 9.44 3.94
N ASN A 298 7.08 8.68 4.43
CA ASN A 298 8.49 8.84 4.05
C ASN A 298 8.69 8.56 2.56
N LEU A 299 8.09 7.49 2.03
CA LEU A 299 8.17 7.13 0.61
C LEU A 299 7.62 8.26 -0.28
N ARG A 300 6.42 8.77 0.06
CA ARG A 300 5.79 9.90 -0.65
C ARG A 300 6.63 11.17 -0.53
N SER A 301 7.16 11.49 0.65
CA SER A 301 7.98 12.67 0.90
C SER A 301 9.29 12.62 0.09
N TRP A 302 9.94 11.45 0.06
CA TRP A 302 11.15 11.23 -0.72
C TRP A 302 10.91 11.45 -2.21
N ALA A 303 9.80 10.91 -2.74
CA ALA A 303 9.42 11.04 -4.15
C ALA A 303 9.06 12.49 -4.50
N ASP A 304 8.35 13.21 -3.62
CA ASP A 304 7.91 14.59 -3.85
C ASP A 304 9.10 15.54 -4.08
N LYS A 305 10.17 15.36 -3.31
CA LYS A 305 11.41 16.16 -3.43
C LYS A 305 12.19 15.89 -4.72
N ARG A 306 11.86 14.82 -5.45
CA ARG A 306 12.62 14.33 -6.61
C ARG A 306 11.78 14.23 -7.88
N ALA A 307 10.54 14.71 -7.85
CA ALA A 307 9.52 14.43 -8.87
C ALA A 307 9.83 14.95 -10.29
#